data_AF-A0A935U332-F1
#
_entry.id   AF-A0A935U332-F1
#
_cell.length_a   1.000
_cell.length_b   1.000
_cell.length_c   1.000
_cell.angle_alpha   90.00
_cell.angle_beta   90.00
_cell.angle_gamma   90.00
#
_symmetry.space_group_name_H-M   'P 1'
#
loop_
_entity.id
_entity.type
_entity.pdbx_description
1 polymer ?
#
loop_
_entity_poly.entity_id
_entity_poly.type
_entity_poly.pdbx_seq_one_letter_code
_entity_poly.pdbx_strand_id
1 'polypeptide(L)'
;MKTFTEFSTLVLRRAVAAKAASASLEGDALAEAMAAALGVATDRVARLLEALEIVGDNLDAVRLVRVYQGETGPHGAVSRGEFHYALDRVAGPSRGGGGGRDRGRSDHGGSRGGGGGGGGRSGGGGGGGGGGDRRDKPRGLGSPDQGSRRQDR
;
A
#
# COMPACT_ATOMS: atom_id res chain seq x y z
N MET A 1 10.99 23.32 -3.90
CA MET A 1 11.09 23.08 -2.45
C MET A 1 12.40 22.35 -2.16
N LYS A 2 13.19 22.82 -1.19
CA LYS A 2 14.49 22.23 -0.84
C LYS A 2 14.34 21.38 0.42
N THR A 3 15.03 20.25 0.47
CA THR A 3 15.14 19.45 1.69
C THR A 3 15.97 20.24 2.70
N PHE A 4 15.41 20.47 3.89
CA PHE A 4 16.07 21.15 4.99
C PHE A 4 16.96 20.19 5.78
N THR A 5 16.40 19.04 6.19
CA THR A 5 17.16 17.99 6.88
C THR A 5 16.50 16.64 6.69
N GLU A 6 17.25 15.58 7.00
CA GLU A 6 16.78 14.21 6.92
C GLU A 6 17.15 13.45 8.20
N PHE A 7 16.25 12.54 8.62
CA PHE A 7 16.42 11.68 9.78
C PHE A 7 16.20 10.23 9.37
N SER A 8 17.28 9.45 9.35
CA SER A 8 17.19 8.00 9.13
C SER A 8 16.58 7.29 10.33
N THR A 9 16.06 6.08 10.14
CA THR A 9 15.52 5.26 11.25
C THR A 9 16.53 5.08 12.38
N LEU A 10 17.83 4.98 12.07
CA LEU A 10 18.89 4.88 13.08
C LEU A 10 18.94 6.13 13.96
N VAL A 11 18.87 7.33 13.35
CA VAL A 11 18.84 8.60 14.10
C VAL A 11 17.58 8.69 14.93
N LEU A 12 16.42 8.33 14.37
CA LEU A 12 15.15 8.35 15.12
C LEU A 12 15.19 7.42 16.33
N ARG A 13 15.73 6.19 16.19
CA ARG A 13 15.89 5.25 17.32
C ARG A 13 16.85 5.78 18.39
N ARG A 14 17.99 6.35 17.99
CA ARG A 14 18.93 6.98 18.95
C ARG A 14 18.28 8.17 19.65
N ALA A 15 17.45 8.93 18.95
CA ALA A 15 16.73 10.07 19.50
C ALA A 15 15.69 9.63 20.53
N VAL A 16 14.96 8.54 20.29
CA VAL A 16 14.05 7.96 21.30
C VAL A 16 14.82 7.54 22.55
N ALA A 17 15.96 6.86 22.39
CA ALA A 17 16.79 6.48 23.52
C ALA A 17 17.30 7.71 24.29
N ALA A 18 17.76 8.75 23.60
CA ALA A 18 18.22 9.99 24.21
C ALA A 18 17.09 10.75 24.92
N LYS A 19 15.90 10.81 24.32
CA LYS A 19 14.70 11.41 24.93
C LYS A 19 14.28 10.65 26.19
N ALA A 20 14.32 9.32 26.15
CA ALA A 20 14.02 8.49 27.32
C ALA A 20 15.05 8.67 28.45
N ALA A 21 16.35 8.76 28.11
CA ALA A 21 17.40 9.05 29.09
C ALA A 21 17.27 10.45 29.71
N SER A 22 16.59 11.37 29.02
CA SER A 22 16.37 12.76 29.43
C SER A 22 14.91 13.01 29.84
N ALA A 23 14.17 11.98 30.24
CA ALA A 23 12.71 12.06 30.44
C ALA A 23 12.28 13.04 31.56
N SER A 24 13.20 13.46 32.43
CA SER A 24 12.96 14.47 33.47
C SER A 24 13.17 15.92 32.99
N LEU A 25 13.63 16.11 31.75
CA LEU A 25 13.89 17.42 31.16
C LEU A 25 12.77 17.77 30.18
N GLU A 26 12.46 19.06 30.10
CA GLU A 26 11.48 19.60 29.16
C GLU A 26 12.02 20.84 28.46
N GLY A 27 11.34 21.25 27.38
CA GLY A 27 11.66 22.47 26.63
C GLY A 27 13.11 22.52 26.16
N ASP A 28 13.74 23.67 26.36
CA ASP A 28 15.10 23.94 25.89
C ASP A 28 16.14 23.03 26.55
N ALA A 29 15.97 22.67 27.84
CA ALA A 29 16.88 21.78 28.53
C ALA A 29 16.90 20.36 27.93
N LEU A 30 15.72 19.86 27.51
CA LEU A 30 15.64 18.60 26.77
C LEU A 30 16.32 18.71 25.41
N ALA A 31 16.10 19.82 24.70
CA ALA A 31 16.68 20.04 23.38
C ALA A 31 18.22 20.10 23.44
N GLU A 32 18.79 20.78 24.43
CA GLU A 32 20.23 20.85 24.66
C GLU A 32 20.83 19.49 25.03
N ALA A 33 20.20 18.76 25.95
CA ALA A 33 20.65 17.42 26.34
C ALA A 33 20.67 16.45 25.15
N MET A 34 19.62 16.48 24.32
CA MET A 34 19.55 15.68 23.10
C MET A 34 20.55 16.14 22.04
N ALA A 35 20.78 17.45 21.89
CA ALA A 35 21.78 18.00 20.98
C ALA A 35 23.18 17.50 21.32
N ALA A 36 23.54 17.54 22.61
CA ALA A 36 24.79 17.01 23.13
C ALA A 36 24.91 15.48 22.92
N ALA A 37 23.85 14.72 23.25
CA ALA A 37 23.86 13.26 23.12
C ALA A 37 23.95 12.75 21.68
N LEU A 38 23.36 13.49 20.73
CA LEU A 38 23.33 13.13 19.31
C LEU A 38 24.44 13.80 18.50
N GLY A 39 25.14 14.80 19.06
CA GLY A 39 26.16 15.57 18.37
C GLY A 39 25.61 16.41 17.22
N VAL A 40 24.42 17.01 17.39
CA VAL A 40 23.74 17.82 16.37
C VAL A 40 23.33 19.18 16.92
N ALA A 41 23.10 20.16 16.03
CA ALA A 41 22.62 21.49 16.43
C ALA A 41 21.23 21.43 17.08
N THR A 42 20.97 22.32 18.04
CA THR A 42 19.70 22.39 18.79
C THR A 42 18.50 22.63 17.88
N ASP A 43 18.63 23.48 16.85
CA ASP A 43 17.56 23.70 15.84
C ASP A 43 17.17 22.41 15.11
N ARG A 44 18.15 21.53 14.88
CA ARG A 44 17.90 20.21 14.27
C ARG A 44 17.18 19.27 15.24
N VAL A 45 17.43 19.40 16.55
CA VAL A 45 16.72 18.64 17.58
C VAL A 45 15.24 19.03 17.64
N ALA A 46 14.91 20.31 17.50
CA ALA A 46 13.51 20.75 17.44
C ALA A 46 12.74 20.04 16.32
N ARG A 47 13.32 19.99 15.11
CA ARG A 47 12.74 19.24 13.97
C ARG A 47 12.70 17.73 14.21
N LEU A 48 13.68 17.19 14.94
CA LEU A 48 13.72 15.77 15.27
C LEU A 48 12.63 15.38 16.29
N LEU A 49 12.38 16.23 17.29
CA LEU A 49 11.30 16.04 18.26
C LEU A 49 9.93 16.05 17.57
N GLU A 50 9.68 17.03 16.71
CA GLU A 50 8.46 17.08 15.89
C GLU A 50 8.34 15.82 14.99
N ALA A 51 9.43 15.37 14.38
CA ALA A 51 9.44 14.15 13.58
C ALA A 51 9.11 12.90 14.41
N LEU A 52 9.62 12.78 15.63
CA LEU A 52 9.29 11.67 16.53
C LEU A 52 7.82 11.66 16.92
N GLU A 53 7.22 12.82 17.17
CA GLU A 53 5.79 12.93 17.44
C GLU A 53 4.93 12.48 16.24
N ILE A 54 5.35 12.84 15.03
CA ILE A 54 4.64 12.45 13.80
C ILE A 54 4.77 10.94 13.53
N VAL A 55 5.94 10.36 13.78
CA VAL A 55 6.16 8.91 13.59
C VAL A 55 5.45 8.07 14.66
N GLY A 56 5.43 8.57 15.91
CA GLY A 56 4.87 7.85 17.05
C GLY A 56 5.51 6.47 17.23
N ASP A 57 4.68 5.46 17.48
CA ASP A 57 5.14 4.09 17.75
C ASP A 57 5.56 3.31 16.49
N ASN A 58 5.36 3.86 15.30
CA ASN A 58 5.58 3.16 14.02
C ASN A 58 7.01 3.33 13.47
N LEU A 59 8.02 3.45 14.32
CA LEU A 59 9.41 3.64 13.89
C LEU A 59 9.91 2.56 12.93
N ASP A 60 9.49 1.31 13.12
CA ASP A 60 9.92 0.19 12.29
C ASP A 60 9.34 0.22 10.88
N ALA A 61 8.22 0.94 10.68
CA ALA A 61 7.64 1.14 9.37
C ALA A 61 8.29 2.29 8.59
N VAL A 62 9.18 3.07 9.21
CA VAL A 62 9.78 4.28 8.63
C VAL A 62 11.25 4.04 8.30
N ARG A 63 11.61 4.26 7.03
CA ARG A 63 13.00 4.22 6.55
C ARG A 63 13.73 5.54 6.78
N LEU A 64 13.03 6.64 6.52
CA LEU A 64 13.58 7.98 6.52
C LEU A 64 12.45 9.00 6.72
N VAL A 65 12.70 10.04 7.50
CA VAL A 65 11.87 11.25 7.50
C VAL A 65 12.62 12.36 6.81
N ARG A 66 12.02 12.96 5.77
CA ARG A 66 12.55 14.13 5.08
C ARG A 66 11.79 15.37 5.54
N VAL A 67 12.53 16.38 5.97
CA VAL A 67 11.99 17.67 6.38
C VAL A 67 12.25 18.67 5.28
N TYR A 68 11.21 19.37 4.88
CA TYR A 68 11.27 20.45 3.90
C TYR A 68 10.87 21.75 4.57
N GLN A 69 11.45 22.86 4.12
CA GLN A 69 11.03 24.20 4.52
C GLN A 69 10.36 24.90 3.34
N GLY A 70 9.21 25.55 3.59
CA GLY A 70 8.50 26.35 2.61
C GLY A 70 7.00 26.41 2.85
N GLU A 71 6.26 26.93 1.86
CA GLU A 71 4.81 27.12 1.96
C GLU A 71 3.99 25.86 1.62
N THR A 72 4.49 25.00 0.73
CA THR A 72 3.75 23.84 0.21
C THR A 72 4.59 22.57 0.20
N GLY A 73 4.30 21.65 1.13
CA GLY A 73 4.98 20.36 1.28
C GLY A 73 4.71 19.38 0.15
N PRO A 74 5.54 18.33 0.01
CA PRO A 74 5.25 17.24 -0.91
C PRO A 74 3.99 16.47 -0.50
N HIS A 75 3.39 15.75 -1.44
CA HIS A 75 2.15 15.01 -1.20
C HIS A 75 2.29 14.01 -0.04
N GLY A 76 1.32 14.03 0.87
CA GLY A 76 1.29 13.14 2.04
C GLY A 76 2.26 13.54 3.16
N ALA A 77 2.94 14.68 3.06
CA ALA A 77 3.70 15.24 4.17
C ALA A 77 2.79 15.85 5.23
N VAL A 78 3.23 15.78 6.48
CA VAL A 78 2.58 16.45 7.61
C VAL A 78 3.18 17.84 7.75
N SER A 79 2.34 18.88 7.82
CA SER A 79 2.79 20.27 7.97
C SER A 79 2.79 20.71 9.43
N ARG A 80 3.87 21.39 9.87
CA ARG A 80 3.97 22.09 11.16
C ARG A 80 4.63 23.45 10.92
N GLY A 81 3.84 24.52 11.01
CA GLY A 81 4.33 25.86 10.66
C GLY A 81 4.88 25.90 9.23
N GLU A 82 6.13 26.31 9.08
CA GLU A 82 6.85 26.41 7.79
C GLU A 82 7.54 25.11 7.36
N PHE A 83 7.40 24.04 8.14
CA PHE A 83 8.08 22.76 7.89
C PHE A 83 7.10 21.68 7.46
N HIS A 84 7.53 20.85 6.52
CA HIS A 84 6.77 19.70 6.03
C HIS A 84 7.57 18.42 6.19
N TYR A 85 6.96 17.42 6.79
CA TYR A 85 7.56 16.13 7.15
C TYR A 85 7.03 15.03 6.25
N ALA A 86 7.84 14.57 5.30
CA ALA A 86 7.51 13.43 4.46
C ALA A 86 8.09 12.14 5.04
N LEU A 87 7.23 11.15 5.26
CA LEU A 87 7.60 9.85 5.81
C LEU A 87 7.85 8.87 4.66
N ASP A 88 9.10 8.49 4.47
CA ASP A 88 9.49 7.41 3.58
C ASP A 88 9.33 6.09 4.34
N ARG A 89 8.24 5.38 4.05
CA ARG A 89 7.91 4.13 4.71
C ARG A 89 8.52 2.96 3.96
N VAL A 90 8.98 1.95 4.69
CA VAL A 90 9.38 0.68 4.09
C VAL A 90 8.13 0.09 3.44
N ALA A 91 8.22 -0.37 2.19
CA ALA A 91 7.10 -1.07 1.56
C ALA A 91 6.79 -2.31 2.40
N GLY A 92 5.68 -2.26 3.16
CA GLY A 92 5.17 -3.45 3.84
C GLY A 92 4.77 -4.50 2.81
N PRO A 93 4.68 -5.79 3.19
CA PRO A 93 4.01 -6.76 2.34
C PRO A 93 2.62 -6.22 2.06
N SER A 94 2.33 -5.95 0.78
CA SER A 94 1.07 -5.40 0.33
C SER A 94 -0.06 -6.22 0.96
N ARG A 95 -0.74 -5.66 1.97
CA ARG A 95 -1.93 -6.29 2.54
C ARG A 95 -3.02 -6.13 1.49
N GLY A 96 -3.05 -7.07 0.54
CA GLY A 96 -4.19 -7.32 -0.34
C GLY A 96 -4.69 -6.10 -1.10
N GLY A 97 -3.88 -5.57 -2.03
CA GLY A 97 -4.42 -4.94 -3.24
C GLY A 97 -5.00 -5.98 -4.20
N GLY A 98 -5.87 -6.84 -3.67
CA GLY A 98 -6.49 -7.97 -4.33
C GLY A 98 -7.95 -8.05 -3.88
N GLY A 99 -8.71 -7.02 -4.23
CA GLY A 99 -10.15 -6.93 -4.00
C GLY A 99 -10.69 -5.78 -4.85
N GLY A 100 -11.63 -5.95 -5.77
CA GLY A 100 -12.36 -7.13 -6.16
C GLY A 100 -12.62 -7.12 -7.66
N ARG A 101 -12.49 -8.29 -8.27
CA ARG A 101 -13.20 -8.61 -9.51
C ARG A 101 -14.64 -8.97 -9.11
N ASP A 102 -15.33 -8.02 -8.48
CA ASP A 102 -16.73 -8.13 -8.11
C ASP A 102 -17.53 -7.15 -8.98
N ARG A 103 -17.52 -7.42 -10.28
CA ARG A 103 -18.62 -7.00 -11.16
C ARG A 103 -19.45 -8.24 -11.45
N GLY A 104 -20.25 -8.59 -10.45
CA GLY A 104 -21.61 -9.10 -10.60
C GLY A 104 -21.81 -10.21 -11.62
N ARG A 105 -21.41 -11.43 -11.27
CA ARG A 105 -22.13 -12.61 -11.74
C ARG A 105 -23.43 -12.68 -10.93
N SER A 106 -24.48 -12.05 -11.45
CA SER A 106 -25.82 -12.20 -10.93
C SER A 106 -26.34 -13.59 -11.31
N ASP A 107 -26.02 -14.60 -10.49
CA ASP A 107 -26.79 -15.84 -10.45
C ASP A 107 -28.15 -15.54 -9.81
N HIS A 108 -29.09 -15.02 -10.61
CA HIS A 108 -30.51 -14.96 -10.23
C HIS A 108 -31.14 -16.33 -10.49
N GLY A 109 -30.91 -17.26 -9.56
CA GLY A 109 -31.75 -18.43 -9.38
C GLY A 109 -33.10 -17.98 -8.83
N GLY A 110 -34.08 -17.81 -9.70
CA GLY A 110 -35.45 -17.47 -9.34
C GLY A 110 -36.44 -18.16 -10.26
N SER A 111 -37.06 -19.22 -9.76
CA SER A 111 -38.21 -19.93 -10.34
C SER A 111 -39.24 -19.01 -10.99
N ARG A 112 -39.66 -19.35 -12.21
CA ARG A 112 -41.06 -19.26 -12.71
C ARG A 112 -41.14 -20.02 -14.04
N GLY A 113 -42.11 -20.93 -14.12
CA GLY A 113 -42.24 -21.88 -15.21
C GLY A 113 -42.88 -21.33 -16.48
N GLY A 114 -43.22 -22.26 -17.36
CA GLY A 114 -44.25 -22.08 -18.37
C GLY A 114 -43.73 -22.12 -19.80
N GLY A 115 -44.03 -23.23 -20.47
CA GLY A 115 -44.66 -23.16 -21.78
C GLY A 115 -43.76 -22.95 -23.00
N GLY A 116 -43.50 -24.06 -23.70
CA GLY A 116 -44.03 -24.24 -25.05
C GLY A 116 -43.39 -23.45 -26.20
N GLY A 117 -42.88 -24.23 -27.17
CA GLY A 117 -43.14 -23.92 -28.58
C GLY A 117 -42.04 -23.21 -29.35
N GLY A 118 -41.28 -23.99 -30.11
CA GLY A 118 -41.34 -23.95 -31.58
C GLY A 118 -40.87 -22.69 -32.32
N GLY A 119 -40.03 -22.93 -33.33
CA GLY A 119 -39.99 -22.09 -34.52
C GLY A 119 -38.69 -21.32 -34.69
N GLY A 120 -37.82 -21.83 -35.56
CA GLY A 120 -36.61 -21.13 -35.97
C GLY A 120 -36.89 -19.89 -36.80
N ARG A 121 -35.82 -19.12 -37.06
CA ARG A 121 -35.51 -18.50 -38.34
C ARG A 121 -34.14 -17.82 -38.27
N SER A 122 -33.43 -18.08 -39.35
CA SER A 122 -32.22 -17.50 -39.91
C SER A 122 -32.09 -15.98 -39.78
N GLY A 123 -30.82 -15.52 -39.76
CA GLY A 123 -30.39 -14.15 -40.04
C GLY A 123 -29.35 -13.72 -39.00
N GLY A 124 -28.11 -13.35 -39.31
CA GLY A 124 -27.49 -12.93 -40.56
C GLY A 124 -26.61 -11.72 -40.25
N GLY A 125 -25.31 -11.82 -40.53
CA GLY A 125 -24.33 -10.72 -40.51
C GLY A 125 -23.80 -10.33 -39.12
N GLY A 126 -22.53 -10.01 -38.89
CA GLY A 126 -21.40 -9.83 -39.79
C GLY A 126 -20.32 -9.01 -39.06
N GLY A 127 -19.05 -9.27 -39.37
CA GLY A 127 -17.94 -8.32 -39.20
C GLY A 127 -17.16 -8.39 -37.89
N GLY A 128 -15.87 -8.74 -38.01
CA GLY A 128 -14.88 -8.50 -36.94
C GLY A 128 -13.80 -9.57 -36.76
N GLY A 129 -13.29 -10.17 -37.83
CA GLY A 129 -12.16 -11.11 -37.76
C GLY A 129 -11.00 -10.62 -38.62
N GLY A 130 -10.00 -10.01 -37.99
CA GLY A 130 -8.77 -9.59 -38.66
C GLY A 130 -7.56 -9.89 -37.77
N GLY A 131 -6.75 -10.84 -38.21
CA GLY A 131 -5.31 -10.90 -37.92
C GLY A 131 -4.86 -11.75 -36.74
N GLY A 132 -4.05 -12.77 -37.01
CA GLY A 132 -3.09 -13.28 -36.03
C GLY A 132 -3.00 -14.80 -35.92
N ASP A 133 -2.32 -15.41 -36.90
CA ASP A 133 -1.54 -16.64 -36.84
C ASP A 133 -1.56 -17.43 -35.52
N ARG A 134 -2.35 -18.52 -35.49
CA ARG A 134 -2.04 -19.68 -34.64
C ARG A 134 -2.18 -20.97 -35.44
N ARG A 135 -1.09 -21.25 -36.14
CA ARG A 135 -0.53 -22.57 -36.43
C ARG A 135 -1.05 -23.65 -35.46
N ASP A 136 -1.64 -24.68 -36.05
CA ASP A 136 -1.70 -26.07 -35.61
C ASP A 136 -2.04 -26.39 -34.14
N LYS A 137 -3.32 -26.72 -33.90
CA LYS A 137 -3.70 -27.87 -33.07
C LYS A 137 -5.12 -28.34 -33.42
N PRO A 138 -5.31 -29.61 -33.84
CA PRO A 138 -6.62 -30.10 -34.25
C PRO A 138 -7.58 -30.22 -33.07
N ARG A 139 -8.84 -29.83 -33.31
CA ARG A 139 -9.99 -30.18 -32.51
C ARG A 139 -10.30 -31.67 -32.73
N GLY A 140 -10.54 -32.40 -31.64
CA GLY A 140 -11.19 -33.71 -31.69
C GLY A 140 -10.30 -34.85 -31.24
N LEU A 141 -10.59 -35.36 -30.03
CA LEU A 141 -10.32 -36.68 -29.45
C LEU A 141 -10.79 -36.52 -28.00
N GLY A 142 -12.06 -36.78 -27.67
CA GLY A 142 -12.56 -38.15 -27.58
C GLY A 142 -12.25 -38.67 -26.18
N SER A 143 -13.23 -38.59 -25.28
CA SER A 143 -13.19 -39.23 -23.94
C SER A 143 -12.94 -40.73 -24.06
N PRO A 144 -12.26 -41.33 -23.07
CA PRO A 144 -12.95 -42.26 -22.17
C PRO A 144 -12.59 -41.95 -20.71
N ASP A 145 -13.55 -41.71 -19.83
CA ASP A 145 -14.27 -42.73 -19.05
C ASP A 145 -13.36 -43.83 -18.48
N GLN A 146 -13.14 -43.75 -17.16
CA GLN A 146 -12.76 -44.78 -16.18
C GLN A 146 -12.13 -44.05 -14.98
N GLY A 147 -12.56 -44.17 -13.74
CA GLY A 147 -13.53 -45.05 -13.11
C GLY A 147 -13.29 -44.94 -11.59
N SER A 148 -14.38 -44.65 -10.86
CA SER A 148 -14.64 -45.07 -9.47
C SER A 148 -13.48 -45.23 -8.47
N ARG A 149 -13.39 -44.34 -7.49
CA ARG A 149 -13.24 -44.75 -6.08
C ARG A 149 -14.17 -43.93 -5.20
N ARG A 150 -15.37 -44.49 -5.00
CA ARG A 150 -16.20 -44.18 -3.85
C ARG A 150 -15.43 -44.55 -2.59
N GLN A 151 -15.53 -43.67 -1.61
CA GLN A 151 -15.27 -43.95 -0.21
C GLN A 151 -16.24 -45.05 0.24
N ASP A 152 -15.72 -46.04 0.96
CA ASP A 152 -16.54 -46.81 1.88
C ASP A 152 -15.95 -46.72 3.28
N ARG A 153 -16.88 -46.72 4.22
CA ARG A 153 -16.80 -46.53 5.65
C ARG A 153 -16.92 -47.88 6.33
#